data_AF-D5U8V1-F1
#
_entry.id   AF-D5U8V1-F1
#
_cell.length_a   1.000
_cell.length_b   1.000
_cell.length_c   1.000
_cell.angle_alpha   90.00
_cell.angle_beta   90.00
_cell.angle_gamma   90.00
#
_symmetry.space_group_name_H-M   'P 1'
#
loop_
_entity.id
_entity.type
_entity.pdbx_description
1 polymer ?
#
loop_
_entity_poly.entity_id
_entity_poly.type
_entity_poly.pdbx_seq_one_letter_code
_entity_poly.pdbx_strand_id
1 'polypeptide(L)'
;MKKLILIILLIFSSLYADDTFNISDNSLKVLHDAGVEINQEQKKNINLIVKKYMPYIKQLLLEIKDIESKLNNEYKKTDVNLNIIKKLLFEKKTKEADFDYIIMSCDLDILELFSNDDIKRIKYYIIFKK
;
A
#
# COMPACT_ATOMS: atom_id res chain seq x y z
N MET A 1 -5.82 16.66 -0.72
CA MET A 1 -5.84 15.93 0.56
C MET A 1 -4.59 15.09 0.63
N LYS A 2 -3.70 15.32 1.61
CA LYS A 2 -2.50 14.48 1.82
C LYS A 2 -2.99 13.09 2.27
N LYS A 3 -2.76 12.06 1.45
CA LYS A 3 -3.20 10.69 1.76
C LYS A 3 -2.46 10.21 3.03
N LEU A 4 -3.22 9.82 4.05
CA LEU A 4 -2.72 9.15 5.26
C LEU A 4 -2.27 7.74 4.86
N ILE A 5 -1.08 7.62 4.24
CA ILE A 5 -0.46 6.32 3.97
C ILE A 5 0.55 6.09 5.07
N LEU A 6 0.15 5.27 6.05
CA LEU A 6 0.83 5.15 7.33
C LEU A 6 2.09 4.32 7.19
N ILE A 7 1.99 3.08 6.68
CA ILE A 7 3.03 2.08 6.96
C ILE A 7 3.41 1.27 5.70
N ILE A 8 2.46 0.99 4.82
CA ILE A 8 2.65 -0.01 3.74
C ILE A 8 3.55 0.46 2.60
N LEU A 9 3.61 1.75 2.25
CA LEU A 9 4.50 2.20 1.17
C LEU A 9 6.00 1.88 1.42
N LEU A 10 6.41 1.65 2.68
CA LEU A 10 7.76 1.23 3.04
C LEU A 10 7.93 -0.31 3.15
N ILE A 11 6.82 -1.04 3.25
CA ILE A 11 6.79 -2.51 3.36
C ILE A 11 6.81 -3.18 1.98
N PHE A 12 6.24 -2.51 0.98
CA PHE A 12 5.94 -3.11 -0.33
C PHE A 12 6.88 -2.64 -1.45
N SER A 13 8.10 -2.19 -1.12
CA SER A 13 9.12 -1.87 -2.13
C SER A 13 9.52 -3.06 -3.00
N SER A 14 9.12 -4.28 -2.66
CA SER A 14 9.23 -5.44 -3.54
C SER A 14 7.86 -6.02 -3.88
N LEU A 15 7.49 -5.88 -5.17
CA LEU A 15 6.56 -6.76 -5.89
C LEU A 15 6.92 -8.26 -5.78
N TYR A 16 8.09 -8.55 -5.22
CA TYR A 16 8.69 -9.86 -5.00
C TYR A 16 8.74 -10.26 -3.52
N ALA A 17 7.94 -9.64 -2.66
CA ALA A 17 7.70 -10.14 -1.32
C ALA A 17 7.12 -11.56 -1.44
N ASP A 18 8.03 -12.53 -1.34
CA ASP A 18 7.79 -13.95 -1.38
C ASP A 18 6.72 -14.33 -0.32
N ASP A 19 6.06 -15.47 -0.44
CA ASP A 19 5.02 -15.87 0.54
C ASP A 19 5.59 -16.07 1.97
N THR A 20 6.92 -16.00 2.08
CA THR A 20 7.73 -15.96 3.30
C THR A 20 7.97 -14.55 3.86
N PHE A 21 7.39 -13.49 3.27
CA PHE A 21 7.59 -12.11 3.71
C PHE A 21 7.22 -11.92 5.19
N ASN A 22 8.23 -11.49 5.96
CA ASN A 22 8.09 -11.07 7.35
C ASN A 22 8.43 -9.57 7.42
N ILE A 23 7.58 -8.84 8.13
CA ILE A 23 7.77 -7.42 8.39
C ILE A 23 9.07 -7.23 9.17
N SER A 24 10.02 -6.52 8.55
CA SER A 24 11.32 -6.18 9.14
C SER A 24 11.16 -5.07 10.19
N ASP A 25 12.16 -4.90 11.06
CA ASP A 25 12.11 -3.79 12.03
C ASP A 25 12.16 -2.42 11.33
N ASN A 26 12.76 -2.33 10.14
CA ASN A 26 12.72 -1.14 9.29
C ASN A 26 11.31 -0.82 8.78
N SER A 27 10.49 -1.85 8.55
CA SER A 27 9.09 -1.71 8.16
C SER A 27 8.21 -1.15 9.29
N LEU A 28 8.66 -1.29 10.54
CA LEU A 28 7.99 -0.77 11.75
C LEU A 28 8.59 0.56 12.23
N LYS A 29 9.60 1.09 11.54
CA LYS A 29 10.31 2.31 11.94
C LYS A 29 9.37 3.50 12.18
N VAL A 30 8.33 3.66 11.35
CA VAL A 30 7.33 4.75 11.51
C VAL A 30 6.63 4.68 12.87
N LEU A 31 6.34 3.48 13.37
CA LEU A 31 5.70 3.28 14.67
C LEU A 31 6.68 3.54 15.80
N HIS A 32 7.93 3.08 15.68
CA HIS A 32 8.99 3.36 16.64
C HIS A 32 9.32 4.86 16.73
N ASP A 33 9.45 5.54 15.58
CA ASP A 33 9.72 6.99 15.52
C ASP A 33 8.54 7.82 16.08
N ALA A 34 7.32 7.27 16.03
CA ALA A 34 6.14 7.83 16.70
C ALA A 34 6.14 7.61 18.22
N GLY A 35 7.15 6.94 18.78
CA GLY A 35 7.24 6.62 20.21
C GLY A 35 6.26 5.53 20.64
N VAL A 36 5.91 4.62 19.73
CA VAL A 36 5.09 3.44 20.03
C VAL A 36 5.99 2.22 20.13
N GLU A 37 5.94 1.57 21.28
CA GLU A 37 6.61 0.28 21.51
C GLU A 37 5.76 -0.85 20.92
N ILE A 38 6.42 -1.78 20.24
CA ILE A 38 5.76 -2.92 19.61
C ILE A 38 6.29 -4.19 20.26
N ASN A 39 5.40 -4.92 20.93
CA ASN A 39 5.76 -6.21 21.52
C ASN A 39 5.75 -7.34 20.46
N GLN A 40 6.24 -8.53 20.83
CA GLN A 40 6.31 -9.66 19.90
C GLN A 40 4.94 -10.14 19.41
N GLU A 41 3.91 -10.04 20.25
CA GLU A 41 2.54 -10.44 19.89
C GLU A 41 1.93 -9.49 18.86
N GLN A 42 2.05 -8.18 19.08
CA GLN A 42 1.65 -7.16 18.11
C GLN A 42 2.39 -7.35 16.79
N LYS A 43 3.71 -7.58 16.82
CA LYS A 43 4.48 -7.86 15.60
C LYS A 43 3.96 -9.09 14.84
N LYS A 44 3.56 -10.16 15.53
CA LYS A 44 2.93 -11.34 14.90
C LYS A 44 1.57 -10.99 14.28
N ASN A 45 0.74 -10.24 14.99
CA ASN A 45 -0.59 -9.84 14.51
C ASN A 45 -0.50 -8.91 13.28
N ILE A 46 0.42 -7.94 13.28
CA ILE A 46 0.68 -7.08 12.11
C ILE A 46 1.07 -7.95 10.90
N ASN A 47 1.94 -8.94 11.09
CA ASN A 47 2.33 -9.86 10.00
C ASN A 47 1.12 -10.64 9.44
N LEU A 48 0.22 -11.13 10.29
CA LEU A 48 -0.98 -11.85 9.86
C LEU A 48 -1.93 -10.94 9.06
N ILE A 49 -2.13 -9.71 9.51
CA ILE A 49 -2.92 -8.71 8.80
C ILE A 49 -2.30 -8.44 7.43
N VAL A 50 -1.01 -8.12 7.35
CA VAL A 50 -0.35 -7.87 6.06
C VAL A 50 -0.47 -9.08 5.12
N LYS A 51 -0.30 -10.31 5.62
CA LYS A 51 -0.46 -11.54 4.82
C LYS A 51 -1.88 -11.70 4.28
N LYS A 52 -2.92 -11.30 5.02
CA LYS A 52 -4.33 -11.32 4.57
C LYS A 52 -4.54 -10.39 3.36
N TYR A 53 -3.93 -9.20 3.35
CA TYR A 53 -4.11 -8.22 2.26
C TYR A 53 -3.17 -8.43 1.06
N MET A 54 -2.02 -9.07 1.27
CA MET A 54 -0.97 -9.25 0.26
C MET A 54 -1.46 -9.84 -1.09
N PRO A 55 -2.30 -10.88 -1.15
CA PRO A 55 -2.76 -11.43 -2.42
C PRO A 55 -3.53 -10.42 -3.28
N TYR A 56 -4.41 -9.63 -2.66
CA TYR A 56 -5.20 -8.61 -3.33
C TYR A 56 -4.32 -7.47 -3.85
N ILE A 57 -3.34 -7.05 -3.04
CA ILE A 57 -2.36 -6.03 -3.41
C ILE A 57 -1.53 -6.50 -4.62
N LYS A 58 -1.00 -7.74 -4.58
CA LYS A 58 -0.25 -8.34 -5.68
C LYS A 58 -1.09 -8.37 -6.97
N GLN A 59 -2.35 -8.80 -6.87
CA GLN A 59 -3.26 -8.84 -8.01
C GLN A 59 -3.48 -7.45 -8.62
N LEU A 60 -3.80 -6.44 -7.81
CA LEU A 60 -4.02 -5.07 -8.31
C LEU A 60 -2.78 -4.49 -8.98
N LEU A 61 -1.58 -4.74 -8.44
CA LEU A 61 -0.35 -4.27 -9.07
C LEU A 61 -0.08 -4.95 -10.43
N LEU A 62 -0.41 -6.24 -10.56
CA LEU A 62 -0.33 -6.95 -11.85
C LEU A 62 -1.33 -6.36 -12.86
N GLU A 63 -2.56 -6.09 -12.43
CA GLU A 63 -3.59 -5.46 -13.28
C GLU A 63 -3.16 -4.05 -13.74
N ILE A 64 -2.62 -3.22 -12.83
CA ILE A 64 -2.09 -1.89 -13.16
C ILE A 64 -0.95 -2.01 -14.18
N LYS A 65 -0.01 -2.93 -13.98
CA LYS A 65 1.13 -3.14 -14.89
C LYS A 65 0.69 -3.63 -16.27
N ASP A 66 -0.34 -4.47 -16.33
CA ASP A 66 -0.93 -4.91 -17.60
C ASP A 66 -1.57 -3.73 -18.35
N ILE A 67 -2.31 -2.86 -17.65
CA ILE A 67 -2.87 -1.63 -18.23
C ILE A 67 -1.77 -0.69 -18.73
N GLU A 68 -0.67 -0.52 -17.99
CA GLU A 68 0.50 0.26 -18.42
C GLU A 68 1.15 -0.32 -19.67
N SER A 69 1.28 -1.64 -19.75
CA SER A 69 1.78 -2.34 -20.93
C SER A 69 0.88 -2.07 -22.15
N LYS A 70 -0.44 -2.18 -21.99
CA LYS A 70 -1.42 -1.87 -23.03
C LYS A 70 -1.35 -0.41 -23.49
N LEU A 71 -1.21 0.53 -22.56
CA LEU A 71 -1.00 1.96 -22.87
C LEU A 71 0.26 2.16 -23.70
N ASN A 72 1.38 1.62 -23.25
CA ASN A 72 2.67 1.71 -23.95
C ASN A 72 2.60 1.11 -25.36
N ASN A 73 1.89 -0.01 -25.53
CA ASN A 73 1.70 -0.63 -26.83
C ASN A 73 0.85 0.24 -27.76
N GLU A 74 -0.19 0.90 -27.25
CA GLU A 74 -1.01 1.82 -28.03
C GLU A 74 -0.22 3.07 -28.47
N TYR A 75 0.59 3.64 -27.58
CA TYR A 75 1.44 4.80 -27.90
C TYR A 75 2.54 4.49 -28.94
N LYS A 76 2.91 3.22 -29.12
CA LYS A 76 3.92 2.80 -30.12
C LYS A 76 3.34 2.60 -31.52
N LYS A 77 2.01 2.62 -31.70
CA LYS A 77 1.38 2.43 -33.00
C LYS A 77 1.55 3.65 -33.90
N THR A 78 1.64 3.42 -35.20
CA THR A 78 1.66 4.50 -36.20
C THR A 78 0.34 5.27 -36.23
N ASP A 79 -0.78 4.55 -36.11
CA ASP A 79 -2.12 5.14 -35.97
C ASP A 79 -2.60 4.94 -34.53
N VAL A 80 -2.43 5.98 -33.70
CA VAL A 80 -2.70 5.93 -32.27
C VAL A 80 -4.20 6.10 -32.00
N ASN A 81 -4.82 5.14 -31.31
CA ASN A 81 -6.22 5.24 -30.94
C ASN A 81 -6.42 5.95 -29.59
N LEU A 82 -6.76 7.24 -29.67
CA LEU A 82 -7.01 8.09 -28.49
C LEU A 82 -8.18 7.60 -27.62
N ASN A 83 -9.18 6.93 -28.21
CA ASN A 83 -10.30 6.37 -27.44
C ASN A 83 -9.85 5.19 -26.57
N ILE A 84 -8.97 4.34 -27.10
CA ILE A 84 -8.37 3.22 -26.35
C ILE A 84 -7.50 3.79 -25.22
N ILE A 85 -6.66 4.78 -25.49
CA ILE A 85 -5.84 5.44 -24.46
C ILE A 85 -6.71 6.00 -23.34
N LYS A 86 -7.76 6.76 -23.69
CA LYS A 86 -8.67 7.34 -22.70
C LYS A 86 -9.32 6.26 -21.83
N LYS A 87 -9.80 5.17 -22.43
CA LYS A 87 -10.37 4.03 -21.70
C LYS A 87 -9.36 3.41 -20.72
N LEU A 88 -8.15 3.13 -21.19
CA LEU A 88 -7.09 2.53 -20.36
C LEU A 88 -6.65 3.46 -19.21
N LEU A 89 -6.61 4.78 -19.43
CA LEU A 89 -6.33 5.74 -18.36
C LEU A 89 -7.41 5.74 -17.26
N PHE A 90 -8.69 5.65 -17.65
CA PHE A 90 -9.76 5.52 -16.66
C PHE A 90 -9.69 4.19 -15.90
N GLU A 91 -9.40 3.10 -16.59
CA GLU A 91 -9.20 1.79 -15.96
C GLU A 91 -8.04 1.81 -14.96
N LYS A 92 -6.90 2.38 -15.37
CA LYS A 92 -5.73 2.57 -14.49
C LYS A 92 -6.09 3.36 -13.24
N LYS A 93 -6.74 4.51 -13.41
CA LYS A 93 -7.18 5.36 -12.30
C LYS A 93 -8.05 4.60 -11.30
N THR A 94 -9.00 3.80 -11.79
CA THR A 94 -9.87 2.98 -10.93
C THR A 94 -9.05 1.96 -10.14
N LYS A 95 -8.10 1.26 -10.79
CA LYS A 95 -7.25 0.28 -10.13
C LYS A 95 -6.27 0.88 -9.11
N GLU A 96 -5.73 2.06 -9.41
CA GLU A 96 -4.92 2.81 -8.45
C GLU A 96 -5.74 3.24 -7.22
N ALA A 97 -7.01 3.63 -7.42
CA ALA A 97 -7.90 3.94 -6.31
C ALA A 97 -8.23 2.68 -5.48
N ASP A 98 -8.53 1.55 -6.12
CA ASP A 98 -8.74 0.28 -5.43
C ASP A 98 -7.51 -0.10 -4.59
N PHE A 99 -6.31 0.09 -5.15
CA PHE A 99 -5.05 -0.15 -4.45
C PHE A 99 -4.94 0.74 -3.21
N ASP A 100 -5.17 2.04 -3.34
CA ASP A 100 -5.14 2.98 -2.22
C ASP A 100 -6.12 2.57 -1.10
N TYR A 101 -7.36 2.18 -1.45
CA TYR A 101 -8.35 1.75 -0.46
C TYR A 101 -7.97 0.45 0.26
N ILE A 102 -7.37 -0.51 -0.45
CA ILE A 102 -6.88 -1.74 0.16
C ILE A 102 -5.74 -1.42 1.14
N ILE A 103 -4.82 -0.54 0.77
CA ILE A 103 -3.74 -0.11 1.65
C ILE A 103 -4.31 0.57 2.90
N MET A 104 -5.23 1.51 2.72
CA MET A 104 -5.88 2.19 3.85
C MET A 104 -6.62 1.22 4.77
N SER A 105 -7.29 0.20 4.22
CA SER A 105 -7.97 -0.82 5.02
C SER A 105 -6.99 -1.65 5.83
N CYS A 106 -5.86 -2.04 5.24
CA CYS A 106 -4.81 -2.76 5.96
C CYS A 106 -4.17 -1.89 7.06
N ASP A 107 -3.92 -0.60 6.79
CA ASP A 107 -3.44 0.35 7.79
C ASP A 107 -4.43 0.49 8.96
N LEU A 108 -5.75 0.49 8.70
CA LEU A 108 -6.79 0.52 9.75
C LEU A 108 -6.79 -0.74 10.60
N ASP A 109 -6.78 -1.94 10.00
CA ASP A 109 -6.67 -3.21 10.72
C ASP A 109 -5.40 -3.23 11.62
N ILE A 110 -4.28 -2.67 11.15
CA ILE A 110 -3.05 -2.56 11.95
C ILE A 110 -3.24 -1.59 13.13
N LEU A 111 -3.87 -0.44 12.91
CA LEU A 111 -4.10 0.56 13.95
C LEU A 111 -5.00 0.04 15.09
N GLU A 112 -5.89 -0.91 14.82
CA GLU A 112 -6.71 -1.57 15.84
C GLU A 112 -5.90 -2.36 16.88
N LEU A 113 -4.63 -2.67 16.59
CA LEU A 113 -3.73 -3.33 17.54
C LEU A 113 -3.14 -2.40 18.61
N PHE A 114 -3.46 -1.10 18.55
CA PHE A 114 -2.86 -0.06 19.36
C PHE A 114 -3.90 0.68 20.20
N SER A 115 -3.44 1.25 21.32
CA SER A 115 -4.31 2.07 22.16
C SER A 115 -4.69 3.39 21.45
N ASN A 116 -5.78 4.03 21.89
CA ASN A 116 -6.18 5.34 21.36
C ASN A 116 -5.07 6.39 21.49
N ASP A 117 -4.24 6.31 22.54
CA ASP A 117 -3.14 7.26 22.74
C ASP A 117 -1.96 6.97 21.80
N ASP A 118 -1.66 5.70 21.54
CA ASP A 118 -0.70 5.30 20.52
C ASP A 118 -1.16 5.74 19.12
N ILE A 119 -2.44 5.53 18.79
CA ILE A 119 -3.03 5.98 17.52
C ILE A 119 -2.89 7.51 17.36
N LYS A 120 -3.11 8.29 18.43
CA LYS A 120 -2.90 9.75 18.38
C LYS A 120 -1.44 10.11 18.10
N ARG A 121 -0.48 9.44 18.76
CA ARG A 121 0.96 9.65 18.53
C ARG A 121 1.36 9.32 17.10
N ILE A 122 0.91 8.17 16.60
CA ILE A 122 1.14 7.71 15.22
C ILE A 122 0.58 8.73 14.22
N LYS A 123 -0.68 9.16 14.40
CA LYS A 123 -1.32 10.18 13.55
C LYS A 123 -0.56 11.50 13.57
N TYR A 124 -0.17 11.98 14.76
CA TYR A 124 0.61 13.20 14.92
C TYR A 124 1.95 13.10 14.18
N TYR A 125 2.68 11.99 14.34
CA TYR A 125 3.94 11.75 13.66
C TYR A 125 3.79 11.84 12.13
N ILE A 126 2.74 11.24 11.58
CA ILE A 126 2.52 11.18 10.13
C ILE A 126 2.06 12.52 9.54
N ILE A 127 1.31 13.31 10.30
CA ILE A 127 0.81 14.62 9.83
C ILE A 127 1.91 15.69 9.93
N PHE A 128 2.70 15.67 11.00
CA PHE A 128 3.56 16.80 11.38
C PHE A 128 5.07 16.52 11.36
N LYS A 129 5.48 15.25 11.42
CA LYS A 129 6.91 14.86 11.48
C LYS A 129 7.42 14.15 10.22
N LYS A 130 6.56 13.84 9.25
CA LYS A 130 6.98 13.52 7.87
C LYS A 130 7.28 14.79 7.08
#